data_AF-A0A964RKN0-F1
#
_entry.id   AF-A0A964RKN0-F1
#
_cell.length_a   1.000
_cell.length_b   1.000
_cell.length_c   1.000
_cell.angle_alpha   90.00
_cell.angle_beta   90.00
_cell.angle_gamma   90.00
#
_symmetry.space_group_name_H-M   'P 1'
#
loop_
_entity.id
_entity.type
_entity.pdbx_description
1 polymer ?
#
loop_
_entity_poly.entity_id
_entity_poly.type
_entity_poly.pdbx_seq_one_letter_code
_entity_poly.pdbx_strand_id
1 'polypeptide(L)'
;MNIDNKKEKTDEKNNKIRLKRKKTNMLLAAFMIFIFPIIAIFVGAFIGSYIGNFIEVSTKTSEIIGGVIGFVLSAVIIKLFDKHSKIDENLEKIYWDDL
;
A
#
# COMPACT_ATOMS: atom_id res chain seq x y z
N MET A 1 42.41 22.99 6.56
CA MET A 1 41.24 22.33 5.93
C MET A 1 40.00 23.08 6.41
N ASN A 2 39.35 23.83 5.52
CA ASN A 2 38.38 24.86 5.90
C ASN A 2 37.06 24.23 6.37
N ILE A 3 36.55 24.69 7.52
CA ILE A 3 35.39 24.13 8.22
C ILE A 3 34.12 24.29 7.37
N ASP A 4 34.08 25.32 6.52
CA ASP A 4 32.96 25.64 5.63
C ASP A 4 32.75 24.58 4.54
N ASN A 5 33.84 24.06 3.94
CA ASN A 5 33.79 22.99 2.94
C ASN A 5 33.31 21.64 3.52
N LYS A 6 33.41 21.46 4.84
CA LYS A 6 32.97 20.23 5.51
C LYS A 6 31.46 20.25 5.76
N LYS A 7 30.88 21.42 6.03
CA LYS A 7 29.43 21.59 6.21
C LYS A 7 28.69 21.42 4.89
N GLU A 8 29.16 22.06 3.83
CA GLU A 8 28.50 22.02 2.51
C GLU A 8 28.44 20.59 1.91
N LYS A 9 29.53 19.81 2.04
CA LYS A 9 29.53 18.38 1.66
C LYS A 9 28.61 17.50 2.49
N THR A 10 28.36 17.88 3.74
CA THR A 10 27.50 17.10 4.66
C THR A 10 26.03 17.36 4.35
N ASP A 11 25.68 18.60 4.01
CA ASP A 11 24.33 19.00 3.62
C ASP A 11 23.92 18.40 2.27
N GLU A 12 24.84 18.39 1.29
CA GLU A 12 24.59 17.77 -0.02
C GLU A 12 24.40 16.25 0.10
N LYS A 13 25.20 15.59 0.94
CA LYS A 13 25.08 14.15 1.24
C LYS A 13 23.78 13.83 1.97
N ASN A 14 23.39 14.64 2.96
CA ASN A 14 22.13 14.49 3.69
C ASN A 14 20.92 14.70 2.79
N ASN A 15 20.97 15.66 1.87
CA ASN A 15 19.90 15.91 0.91
C ASN A 15 19.79 14.77 -0.11
N LYS A 16 20.92 14.24 -0.62
CA LYS A 16 20.95 13.04 -1.46
C LYS A 16 20.36 11.81 -0.77
N ILE A 17 20.66 11.62 0.52
CA ILE A 17 20.14 10.50 1.32
C ILE A 17 18.63 10.67 1.60
N ARG A 18 18.14 11.90 1.84
CA ARG A 18 16.70 12.19 1.98
C ARG A 18 15.92 11.95 0.69
N LEU A 19 16.48 12.36 -0.46
CA LEU A 19 15.90 12.09 -1.79
C LEU A 19 15.86 10.60 -2.13
N LYS A 20 16.82 9.82 -1.62
CA LYS A 20 16.88 8.36 -1.82
C LYS A 20 15.94 7.57 -0.89
N ARG A 21 15.43 8.18 0.21
CA ARG A 21 14.78 7.46 1.31
C ARG A 21 13.25 7.38 1.33
N LYS A 22 12.50 8.02 0.43
CA LYS A 22 11.04 7.81 0.44
C LYS A 22 10.37 8.16 -0.88
N LYS A 23 10.34 7.18 -1.79
CA LYS A 23 9.24 7.08 -2.75
C LYS A 23 8.47 5.79 -2.51
N THR A 24 7.99 5.58 -1.28
CA THR A 24 6.68 4.96 -1.16
C THR A 24 5.73 5.88 -1.92
N ASN A 25 5.28 5.47 -3.10
CA ASN A 25 4.42 6.29 -3.95
C ASN A 25 3.16 6.64 -3.16
N MET A 26 3.11 7.83 -2.54
CA MET A 26 1.98 8.26 -1.70
C MET A 26 0.67 8.24 -2.49
N LEU A 27 0.76 8.52 -3.79
CA LEU A 27 -0.34 8.36 -4.74
C LEU A 27 -0.83 6.90 -4.83
N LEU A 28 0.09 5.93 -4.87
CA LEU A 28 -0.26 4.51 -4.90
C LEU A 28 -0.91 4.06 -3.59
N ALA A 29 -0.40 4.54 -2.44
CA ALA A 29 -1.01 4.28 -1.14
C ALA A 29 -2.43 4.85 -1.07
N ALA A 30 -2.63 6.10 -1.51
CA ALA A 30 -3.96 6.72 -1.58
C ALA A 30 -4.89 5.94 -2.53
N PHE A 31 -4.41 5.54 -3.72
CA PHE A 31 -5.18 4.72 -4.65
C PHE A 31 -5.62 3.40 -4.02
N MET A 32 -4.72 2.72 -3.30
CA MET A 32 -5.04 1.46 -2.63
C MET A 32 -6.03 1.61 -1.46
N ILE A 33 -6.01 2.73 -0.75
CA ILE A 33 -6.93 2.94 0.38
C ILE A 33 -8.32 3.38 -0.10
N PHE A 34 -8.39 4.19 -1.15
CA PHE A 34 -9.65 4.80 -1.61
C PHE A 34 -10.29 4.07 -2.80
N ILE A 35 -9.54 3.85 -3.88
CA ILE A 35 -10.09 3.41 -5.16
C ILE A 35 -10.19 1.87 -5.21
N PHE A 36 -9.15 1.20 -4.72
CA PHE A 36 -9.09 -0.26 -4.79
C PHE A 36 -10.26 -0.98 -4.09
N PRO A 37 -10.72 -0.59 -2.88
CA PRO A 37 -11.88 -1.22 -2.24
C PRO A 37 -13.16 -1.10 -3.07
N ILE A 38 -13.36 0.06 -3.71
CA ILE A 38 -14.53 0.31 -4.56
C ILE A 38 -14.50 -0.65 -5.74
N ILE A 39 -13.37 -0.75 -6.45
CA ILE A 39 -13.21 -1.67 -7.58
C ILE A 39 -13.42 -3.12 -7.12
N ALA A 40 -12.85 -3.51 -5.97
CA ALA A 40 -12.98 -4.86 -5.44
C ALA A 40 -14.42 -5.24 -5.11
N ILE A 41 -15.23 -4.32 -4.60
CA ILE A 41 -16.68 -4.53 -4.39
C ILE A 41 -17.38 -4.78 -5.73
N PHE A 42 -17.13 -3.94 -6.74
CA PHE A 42 -17.76 -4.09 -8.05
C PHE A 42 -17.39 -5.42 -8.71
N VAL A 43 -16.11 -5.77 -8.71
CA VAL A 43 -15.60 -7.04 -9.25
C VAL A 43 -16.17 -8.23 -8.46
N GLY A 44 -16.20 -8.13 -7.13
CA GLY A 44 -16.77 -9.16 -6.25
C GLY A 44 -18.25 -9.38 -6.52
N ALA A 45 -19.03 -8.31 -6.67
CA ALA A 45 -20.45 -8.40 -6.98
C ALA A 45 -20.69 -9.00 -8.37
N PHE A 46 -19.90 -8.61 -9.38
CA PHE A 46 -19.99 -9.16 -10.73
C PHE A 46 -19.69 -10.67 -10.76
N ILE A 47 -18.61 -11.09 -10.11
CA ILE A 47 -18.25 -12.50 -9.97
C ILE A 47 -19.31 -13.26 -9.17
N GLY A 48 -19.84 -12.67 -8.10
CA GLY A 48 -20.92 -13.22 -7.29
C GLY A 48 -22.21 -13.42 -8.08
N SER A 49 -22.57 -12.47 -8.94
CA SER A 49 -23.69 -12.60 -9.88
C SER A 49 -23.49 -13.78 -10.82
N TYR A 50 -22.30 -13.87 -11.43
CA TYR A 50 -21.95 -14.94 -12.36
C TYR A 50 -22.09 -16.31 -11.69
N ILE A 51 -21.44 -16.50 -10.54
CA ILE A 51 -21.47 -17.76 -9.78
C ILE A 51 -22.88 -18.08 -9.28
N GLY A 52 -23.61 -17.10 -8.77
CA GLY A 52 -24.98 -17.27 -8.27
C GLY A 52 -25.94 -17.81 -9.32
N ASN A 53 -25.79 -17.34 -10.56
CA ASN A 53 -26.58 -17.83 -11.69
C ASN A 53 -26.26 -19.31 -12.02
N PHE A 54 -25.04 -19.81 -11.77
CA PHE A 54 -24.72 -21.24 -11.97
C PHE A 54 -25.33 -22.16 -10.91
N ILE A 55 -25.59 -21.64 -9.71
CA ILE A 55 -26.08 -22.44 -8.56
C ILE A 55 -27.58 -22.22 -8.30
N GLU A 56 -28.31 -21.59 -9.23
CA GLU A 56 -29.75 -21.26 -9.12
C GLU A 56 -30.13 -20.48 -7.85
N VAL A 57 -29.17 -19.78 -7.26
CA VAL A 57 -29.42 -18.87 -6.13
C VAL A 57 -29.89 -17.52 -6.67
N SER A 58 -30.71 -16.81 -5.90
CA SER A 58 -31.12 -15.45 -6.26
C SER A 58 -29.91 -14.58 -6.61
N THR A 59 -29.87 -14.09 -7.86
CA THR A 59 -28.79 -13.27 -8.42
C THR A 59 -28.49 -12.05 -7.54
N LYS A 60 -29.52 -11.43 -6.95
CA LYS A 60 -29.34 -10.30 -6.03
C LYS A 60 -28.60 -10.69 -4.76
N THR A 61 -28.91 -11.85 -4.20
CA THR A 61 -28.26 -12.34 -2.98
C THR A 61 -26.79 -12.68 -3.24
N SER A 62 -26.50 -13.32 -4.37
CA SER A 62 -25.13 -13.68 -4.73
C SER A 62 -24.27 -12.46 -5.07
N GLU A 63 -24.84 -11.42 -5.69
CA GLU A 63 -24.19 -10.12 -5.91
C GLU A 63 -23.78 -9.45 -4.60
N ILE A 64 -24.70 -9.39 -3.62
CA ILE A 64 -24.41 -8.78 -2.32
C ILE A 64 -23.30 -9.54 -1.61
N ILE A 65 -23.39 -10.88 -1.58
CA ILE A 65 -22.38 -11.75 -0.94
C ILE A 65 -21.02 -11.57 -1.63
N GLY A 66 -21.00 -11.59 -2.97
CA GLY A 66 -19.79 -11.38 -3.75
C GLY A 66 -19.14 -10.02 -3.49
N GLY A 67 -19.94 -8.95 -3.39
CA GLY A 67 -19.46 -7.62 -3.07
C GLY A 67 -18.86 -7.52 -1.66
N VAL A 68 -19.51 -8.14 -0.66
CA VAL A 68 -18.98 -8.21 0.72
C VAL A 68 -17.66 -8.98 0.76
N ILE A 69 -17.57 -10.12 0.09
CA ILE A 69 -16.33 -10.89 -0.01
C ILE A 69 -15.23 -10.05 -0.69
N GLY A 70 -15.55 -9.37 -1.78
CA GLY A 70 -14.64 -8.46 -2.48
C GLY A 70 -14.11 -7.35 -1.57
N PHE A 71 -14.98 -6.75 -0.76
CA PHE A 71 -14.58 -5.75 0.23
C PHE A 71 -13.63 -6.31 1.28
N VAL A 72 -13.94 -7.46 1.86
CA VAL A 72 -13.08 -8.09 2.88
C VAL A 72 -11.71 -8.46 2.30
N LEU A 73 -11.68 -9.02 1.09
CA LEU A 73 -10.44 -9.31 0.37
C LEU A 73 -9.62 -8.04 0.13
N SER A 74 -10.27 -6.92 -0.20
CA SER A 74 -9.58 -5.65 -0.39
C SER A 74 -8.85 -5.20 0.88
N ALA A 75 -9.48 -5.32 2.06
CA ALA A 75 -8.87 -4.97 3.33
C ALA A 75 -7.65 -5.87 3.64
N VAL A 76 -7.74 -7.17 3.33
CA VAL A 76 -6.62 -8.11 3.47
C VAL A 76 -5.45 -7.68 2.57
N ILE A 77 -5.72 -7.39 1.29
CA ILE A 77 -4.70 -6.95 0.33
C ILE A 77 -4.04 -5.64 0.76
N ILE A 78 -4.82 -4.65 1.22
CA ILE A 78 -4.29 -3.39 1.75
C ILE A 78 -3.38 -3.64 2.94
N LYS A 79 -3.78 -4.52 3.87
CA LYS A 79 -2.97 -4.85 5.04
C LYS A 79 -1.65 -5.53 4.66
N LEU A 80 -1.65 -6.41 3.65
CA LEU A 80 -0.42 -6.99 3.12
C LEU A 80 0.47 -5.92 2.50
N PHE A 81 -0.10 -5.03 1.68
CA PHE A 81 0.64 -3.97 1.00
C PHE A 81 1.26 -2.95 1.97
N ASP A 82 0.53 -2.58 3.03
CA ASP A 82 1.05 -1.75 4.11
C ASP A 82 2.24 -2.42 4.81
N LYS A 83 2.16 -3.75 5.06
CA LYS A 83 3.26 -4.51 5.68
C LYS A 83 4.52 -4.52 4.82
N HIS A 84 4.41 -4.67 3.50
CA HIS A 84 5.57 -4.63 2.60
C HIS A 84 6.18 -3.23 2.49
N SER A 85 5.39 -2.18 2.71
CA SER A 85 5.85 -0.79 2.67
C SER A 85 6.61 -0.35 3.92
N LYS A 86 6.50 -1.07 5.05
CA LYS A 86 7.20 -0.76 6.33
C LYS A 86 8.61 -1.33 6.45
N ILE A 87 9.09 -2.07 5.46
CA ILE A 87 10.43 -2.71 5.50
C ILE A 87 11.56 -1.66 5.48
N ASP A 88 11.29 -0.41 5.06
CA ASP A 88 12.28 0.68 5.04
C ASP A 88 12.56 1.31 6.42
N GLU A 89 11.72 1.09 7.44
CA GLU A 89 11.88 1.74 8.76
C GLU A 89 12.95 1.08 9.65
N ASN A 90 13.25 -0.22 9.43
CA ASN A 90 14.22 -0.96 10.26
C ASN A 90 15.69 -0.78 9.84
N LEU A 91 15.97 -0.14 8.70
CA LEU A 91 17.35 0.15 8.28
C LEU A 91 17.92 1.41 8.93
N GLU A 92 17.07 2.28 9.48
CA GLU A 92 17.51 3.53 10.13
C GLU A 92 17.96 3.32 11.58
N LYS A 93 17.55 2.21 12.22
CA LYS A 93 17.91 1.91 13.61
C LYS A 93 19.35 1.42 13.78
N ILE A 94 19.96 0.86 12.73
CA ILE A 94 21.31 0.27 12.79
C ILE A 94 22.42 1.35 12.89
N TYR A 95 22.13 2.64 12.65
CA TYR A 95 23.17 3.67 12.60
C TYR A 95 23.49 4.36 13.94
N TRP A 96 22.72 4.12 15.00
CA TRP A 96 22.90 4.82 16.28
C TRP A 96 23.57 3.98 17.37
N ASP A 97 23.66 2.66 17.21
CA ASP A 97 24.24 1.78 18.22
C ASP A 97 25.78 1.67 18.13
N ASP A 98 26.39 2.22 17.07
CA ASP A 98 27.84 2.16 16.78
C ASP A 98 28.57 3.53 16.89
N LEU A 99 27.94 4.57 17.45
CA LEU A 99 28.52 5.91 17.68
C LEU A 99 28.58 6.26 19.17
#